data_AF-A0A7V0YZ52-F1
#
_entry.id   AF-A0A7V0YZ52-F1
#
_cell.length_a   1.000
_cell.length_b   1.000
_cell.length_c   1.000
_cell.angle_alpha   90.00
_cell.angle_beta   90.00
_cell.angle_gamma   90.00
#
_symmetry.space_group_name_H-M   'P 1'
#
loop_
_entity.id
_entity.type
_entity.pdbx_description
1 polymer ?
#
loop_
_entity_poly.entity_id
_entity_poly.type
_entity_poly.pdbx_seq_one_letter_code
_entity_poly.pdbx_strand_id
1 'polypeptide(L)'
;MLGSRAYRRTEGEMPSLPEEIVEAKEEGVRFEFLIQPVEIKETKKGKMRVKFQRLKRVSVNREGRFLSIPVEGGDVTFEADWIFTAIGEEVDLSWLPESLVEDKFIKPEAHLWDNRMVLAGGDAIPQPRRVVDAISSGKRAAILMDTHFRGFKKEEVLSRIKKGDKGGLSMASYLRGLKSGQWEESKKVVSYEDLNPFFFKPKERLKNEILPPEERLKGFREVRRGFKSEEARISASRCFSCGHCNFCFNCYYFCPEGVVFFDPDRTRRVDLNHCKGCGTCSKACPRHVIEMRAVL
;
A
#
# COMPACT_ATOMS: atom_id res chain seq x y z
N MET A 1 -29.61 15.10 6.67
CA MET A 1 -29.07 15.48 8.00
C MET A 1 -27.70 16.10 7.72
N LEU A 2 -27.53 17.42 7.90
CA LEU A 2 -26.25 18.07 7.60
C LEU A 2 -25.34 17.91 8.82
N GLY A 3 -24.31 17.09 8.71
CA GLY A 3 -23.29 16.92 9.75
C GLY A 3 -22.14 17.92 9.57
N SER A 4 -21.59 18.40 10.68
CA SER A 4 -20.35 19.18 10.69
C SER A 4 -19.22 18.38 11.32
N ARG A 5 -18.04 18.38 10.69
CA ARG A 5 -16.82 17.77 11.20
C ARG A 5 -15.87 18.85 11.68
N ALA A 6 -15.63 18.88 12.99
CA ALA A 6 -14.59 19.70 13.59
C ALA A 6 -13.22 19.02 13.46
N TYR A 7 -12.21 19.75 13.02
CA TYR A 7 -10.85 19.24 12.87
C TYR A 7 -9.82 20.25 13.34
N ARG A 8 -8.89 19.81 14.20
CA ARG A 8 -7.90 20.68 14.85
C ARG A 8 -6.78 21.18 13.93
N ARG A 9 -6.68 20.64 12.71
CA ARG A 9 -5.68 21.04 11.70
C ARG A 9 -6.38 21.54 10.45
N THR A 10 -5.61 21.89 9.41
CA THR A 10 -6.20 22.27 8.12
C THR A 10 -6.55 21.05 7.28
N GLU A 11 -7.25 21.31 6.17
CA GLU A 11 -7.57 20.32 5.16
C GLU A 11 -6.34 19.58 4.60
N GLY A 12 -5.27 20.31 4.26
CA GLY A 12 -4.05 19.72 3.70
C GLY A 12 -3.26 18.86 4.68
N GLU A 13 -3.61 18.87 5.97
CA GLU A 13 -3.02 18.01 7.00
C GLU A 13 -3.93 16.84 7.38
N MET A 14 -5.11 16.74 6.76
CA MET A 14 -6.04 15.66 7.04
C MET A 14 -5.42 14.34 6.53
N PRO A 15 -5.39 13.28 7.37
CA PRO A 15 -4.84 11.99 6.97
C PRO A 15 -5.73 11.23 5.98
N SER A 16 -6.98 11.68 5.79
CA SER A 16 -7.94 11.13 4.83
C SER A 16 -7.46 11.28 3.40
N LEU A 17 -7.90 10.39 2.52
CA LEU A 17 -7.59 10.51 1.09
C LEU A 17 -8.26 11.77 0.51
N PRO A 18 -7.59 12.53 -0.38
CA PRO A 18 -8.17 13.75 -0.95
C PRO A 18 -9.53 13.54 -1.59
N GLU A 19 -9.73 12.39 -2.26
CA GLU A 19 -10.98 12.04 -2.92
C GLU A 19 -12.13 11.87 -1.92
N GLU A 20 -11.88 11.31 -0.74
CA GLU A 20 -12.90 11.15 0.31
C GLU A 20 -13.33 12.49 0.91
N ILE A 21 -12.41 13.46 1.00
CA ILE A 21 -12.72 14.81 1.49
C ILE A 21 -13.65 15.51 0.49
N VAL A 22 -13.36 15.39 -0.81
CA VAL A 22 -14.21 15.94 -1.88
C VAL A 22 -15.59 15.30 -1.85
N GLU A 23 -15.66 13.97 -1.79
CA GLU A 23 -16.93 13.23 -1.78
C GLU A 23 -17.78 13.57 -0.55
N ALA A 24 -17.17 13.71 0.64
CA ALA A 24 -17.89 14.15 1.84
C ALA A 24 -18.47 15.57 1.69
N LYS A 25 -17.75 16.49 1.04
CA LYS A 25 -18.24 17.84 0.75
C LYS A 25 -19.40 17.82 -0.26
N GLU A 26 -19.31 16.98 -1.30
CA GLU A 26 -20.41 16.77 -2.27
C GLU A 26 -21.68 16.23 -1.59
N GLU A 27 -21.52 15.39 -0.56
CA GLU A 27 -22.60 14.87 0.28
C GLU A 27 -23.14 15.90 1.30
N GLY A 28 -22.56 17.10 1.35
CA GLY A 28 -23.01 18.20 2.20
C GLY A 28 -22.38 18.23 3.59
N VAL A 29 -21.34 17.44 3.86
CA VAL A 29 -20.57 17.53 5.12
C VAL A 29 -19.84 18.85 5.18
N ARG A 30 -20.06 19.60 6.26
CA ARG A 30 -19.35 20.86 6.53
C ARG A 30 -18.10 20.57 7.34
N PHE A 31 -16.98 21.18 6.96
CA PHE A 31 -15.72 21.05 7.68
C PHE A 31 -15.39 22.34 8.41
N GLU A 32 -15.17 22.23 9.72
CA GLU A 32 -14.72 23.31 10.58
C GLU A 32 -13.26 23.03 10.95
N PHE A 33 -12.33 23.72 10.30
CA PHE A 33 -10.90 23.52 10.48
C PHE A 33 -10.32 24.42 11.57
N LEU A 34 -9.15 24.02 12.08
CA LEU A 34 -8.42 24.75 13.12
C LEU A 34 -9.27 25.04 14.36
N ILE A 35 -10.13 24.09 14.74
CA ILE A 35 -10.88 24.15 15.99
C ILE A 35 -10.71 22.85 16.77
N GLN A 36 -10.64 22.93 18.09
CA GLN A 36 -10.59 21.76 18.97
C GLN A 36 -11.60 21.91 20.12
N PRO A 37 -12.31 20.83 20.51
CA PRO A 37 -13.29 20.91 21.57
C PRO A 37 -12.60 21.15 22.91
N VAL A 38 -13.15 22.06 23.72
CA VAL A 38 -12.67 22.35 25.08
C VAL A 38 -13.69 22.05 26.16
N GLU A 39 -14.98 22.05 25.80
CA GLU A 39 -16.06 21.76 26.75
C GLU A 39 -17.29 21.22 26.02
N ILE A 40 -17.94 20.22 26.61
CA ILE A 40 -19.24 19.70 26.18
C ILE A 40 -20.21 19.84 27.36
N LYS A 41 -21.35 20.50 27.14
CA LYS A 41 -22.40 20.69 28.13
C LYS A 41 -23.75 20.31 27.57
N GLU A 42 -24.53 19.60 28.36
CA GLU A 42 -25.93 19.38 28.06
C GLU A 42 -26.74 20.66 28.29
N THR A 43 -27.64 20.97 27.37
CA THR A 43 -28.56 22.11 27.47
C THR A 43 -29.88 21.66 28.10
N LYS A 44 -30.67 22.62 28.61
CA LYS A 44 -31.99 22.34 29.24
C LYS A 44 -33.02 21.64 28.34
N LYS A 45 -32.76 21.50 27.04
CA LYS A 45 -33.65 20.85 26.06
C LYS A 45 -33.10 19.51 25.53
N GLY A 46 -32.14 18.89 26.21
CA GLY A 46 -31.54 17.61 25.80
C GLY A 46 -30.60 17.71 24.58
N LYS A 47 -30.30 18.92 24.10
CA LYS A 47 -29.26 19.15 23.08
C LYS A 47 -27.90 19.30 23.75
N MET A 48 -26.84 18.94 23.04
CA MET A 48 -25.47 19.16 23.49
C MET A 48 -24.93 20.46 22.92
N ARG A 49 -24.22 21.21 23.74
CA ARG A 49 -23.48 22.41 23.37
C ARG A 49 -22.00 22.13 23.49
N VAL A 50 -21.28 22.27 22.38
CA VAL A 50 -19.84 22.04 22.32
C VAL A 50 -19.14 23.37 22.12
N LYS A 51 -18.31 23.73 23.08
CA LYS A 51 -17.41 24.87 22.97
C LYS A 51 -16.11 24.39 22.35
N PHE A 52 -15.67 25.10 21.31
CA PHE A 52 -14.40 24.88 20.65
C PHE A 52 -13.51 26.10 20.80
N GLN A 53 -12.22 25.87 20.91
CA GLN A 53 -11.19 26.89 20.84
C GLN A 53 -10.64 26.96 19.42
N ARG A 54 -10.53 28.17 18.86
CA ARG A 54 -9.87 28.39 17.57
C ARG A 54 -8.36 28.27 17.71
N LEU A 55 -7.74 27.74 16.67
CA LEU A 55 -6.31 27.53 16.57
C LEU A 55 -5.75 28.34 15.41
N LYS A 56 -4.47 28.74 15.52
CA LYS A 56 -3.69 29.26 14.40
C LYS A 56 -2.39 28.48 14.25
N ARG A 57 -1.95 28.27 13.01
CA ARG A 57 -0.63 27.69 12.73
C ARG A 57 0.47 28.66 13.14
N VAL A 58 1.54 28.12 13.71
CA VAL A 58 2.70 28.92 14.16
C VAL A 58 3.97 28.52 13.43
N SER A 59 4.30 27.24 13.44
CA SER A 59 5.56 26.73 12.90
C SER A 59 5.42 25.28 12.47
N VAL A 60 6.48 24.76 11.85
CA VAL A 60 6.60 23.34 11.49
C VAL A 60 7.67 22.73 12.39
N ASN A 61 7.37 21.59 12.99
CA ASN A 61 8.36 20.86 13.80
C ASN A 61 9.36 20.10 12.89
N ARG A 62 10.39 19.48 13.48
CA ARG A 62 11.40 18.71 12.73
C ARG A 62 10.83 17.53 11.93
N GLU A 63 9.64 17.07 12.27
CA GLU A 63 8.92 15.98 11.59
C GLU A 63 8.02 16.48 10.45
N GLY A 64 8.05 17.78 10.13
CA GLY A 64 7.19 18.36 9.09
C GLY A 64 5.74 18.61 9.54
N ARG A 65 5.43 18.47 10.83
CA ARG A 65 4.07 18.67 11.39
C ARG A 65 3.88 20.11 11.80
N PHE A 66 2.75 20.72 11.41
CA PHE A 66 2.43 22.07 11.86
C PHE A 66 2.03 22.07 13.33
N LEU A 67 2.67 22.96 14.08
CA LEU A 67 2.28 23.32 15.44
C LEU A 67 1.20 24.40 15.36
N SER A 68 0.15 24.21 16.14
CA SER A 68 -0.96 25.15 16.24
C SER A 68 -1.13 25.58 17.69
N ILE A 69 -1.41 26.87 17.90
CA ILE A 69 -1.68 27.42 19.23
C ILE A 69 -3.09 28.00 19.30
N PRO A 70 -3.70 28.04 20.49
CA PRO A 70 -4.93 28.78 20.75
C PRO A 70 -4.92 30.23 20.26
N VAL A 71 -6.06 30.67 19.76
CA VAL A 71 -6.35 32.08 19.50
C VAL A 71 -7.22 32.60 20.64
N GLU A 72 -6.72 33.55 21.42
CA GLU A 72 -7.49 34.20 22.49
C GLU A 72 -8.74 34.89 21.94
N GLY A 73 -9.87 34.76 22.66
CA GLY A 73 -11.16 35.35 22.28
C GLY A 73 -11.80 34.75 21.03
N GLY A 74 -11.20 33.73 20.40
CA GLY A 74 -11.68 33.11 19.17
C GLY A 74 -12.63 31.93 19.36
N ASP A 75 -13.07 31.65 20.59
CA ASP A 75 -13.88 30.47 20.88
C ASP A 75 -15.21 30.48 20.10
N VAL A 76 -15.57 29.34 19.53
CA VAL A 76 -16.85 29.14 18.82
C VAL A 76 -17.66 28.07 19.54
N THR A 77 -18.98 28.18 19.49
CA THR A 77 -19.87 27.23 20.14
C THR A 77 -20.90 26.73 19.14
N PHE A 78 -21.08 25.42 19.10
CA PHE A 78 -22.09 24.77 18.27
C PHE A 78 -23.07 23.99 19.14
N GLU A 79 -24.33 23.95 18.73
CA GLU A 79 -25.32 23.05 19.30
C GLU A 79 -25.53 21.87 18.36
N ALA A 80 -25.59 20.66 18.93
CA ALA A 80 -25.78 19.43 18.20
C ALA A 80 -26.73 18.51 18.97
N ASP A 81 -27.56 17.78 18.24
CA ASP A 81 -28.40 16.74 18.82
C ASP A 81 -27.57 15.46 19.12
N TRP A 82 -26.55 15.20 18.30
CA TRP A 82 -25.63 14.06 18.45
C TRP A 82 -24.17 14.51 18.29
N ILE A 83 -23.29 13.95 19.13
CA ILE A 83 -21.84 14.15 19.05
C ILE A 83 -21.18 12.79 18.86
N PHE A 84 -20.39 12.67 17.80
CA PHE A 84 -19.57 11.48 17.55
C PHE A 84 -18.10 11.84 17.77
N THR A 85 -17.45 11.16 18.73
CA THR A 85 -16.03 11.37 19.02
C THR A 85 -15.17 10.38 18.24
N ALA A 86 -14.32 10.88 17.35
CA ALA A 86 -13.39 10.07 16.56
C ALA A 86 -11.95 10.23 17.09
N ILE A 87 -11.69 9.73 18.29
CA ILE A 87 -10.45 9.96 19.05
C ILE A 87 -9.28 9.05 18.60
N GLY A 88 -9.56 8.03 17.79
CA GLY A 88 -8.58 7.05 17.32
C GLY A 88 -8.59 5.81 18.19
N GLU A 89 -7.51 5.03 18.11
CA GLU A 89 -7.37 3.74 18.80
C GLU A 89 -5.94 3.59 19.34
N GLU A 90 -5.81 2.87 20.47
CA GLU A 90 -4.52 2.51 21.08
C GLU A 90 -4.43 0.98 21.20
N VAL A 91 -3.21 0.45 21.27
CA VAL A 91 -2.99 -1.00 21.42
C VAL A 91 -2.97 -1.32 22.92
N ASP A 92 -3.80 -2.28 23.34
CA ASP A 92 -3.72 -2.83 24.69
C ASP A 92 -2.59 -3.87 24.76
N LEU A 93 -1.57 -3.56 25.56
CA LEU A 93 -0.36 -4.35 25.75
C LEU A 93 -0.22 -4.90 27.17
N SER A 94 -1.25 -4.74 28.02
CA SER A 94 -1.21 -5.13 29.45
C SER A 94 -0.94 -6.63 29.68
N TRP A 95 -1.19 -7.46 28.66
CA TRP A 95 -0.99 -8.91 28.67
C TRP A 95 0.38 -9.36 28.15
N LEU A 96 1.20 -8.44 27.62
CA LEU A 96 2.47 -8.76 26.97
C LEU A 96 3.66 -8.40 27.89
N PRO A 97 4.71 -9.24 27.96
CA PRO A 97 5.95 -8.87 28.63
C PRO A 97 6.59 -7.61 28.04
N GLU A 98 7.09 -6.71 28.88
CA GLU A 98 7.74 -5.45 28.45
C GLU A 98 8.89 -5.67 27.46
N SER A 99 9.58 -6.81 27.55
CA SER A 99 10.66 -7.17 26.62
C SER A 99 10.22 -7.24 25.15
N LEU A 100 8.93 -7.45 24.89
CA LEU A 100 8.34 -7.54 23.55
C LEU A 100 7.68 -6.24 23.08
N VAL A 101 7.72 -5.18 23.89
CA VAL A 101 7.10 -3.88 23.61
C VAL A 101 8.15 -2.86 23.18
N GLU A 102 7.83 -2.05 22.17
CA GLU A 102 8.60 -0.89 21.74
C GLU A 102 7.65 0.28 21.46
N ASP A 103 7.84 1.39 22.18
CA ASP A 103 7.10 2.65 22.00
C ASP A 103 5.58 2.49 21.81
N LYS A 104 4.96 1.69 22.70
CA LYS A 104 3.52 1.33 22.72
C LYS A 104 3.04 0.36 21.63
N PHE A 105 3.95 -0.33 20.94
CA PHE A 105 3.64 -1.36 19.96
C PHE A 105 4.34 -2.68 20.29
N ILE A 106 3.87 -3.77 19.67
CA ILE A 106 4.54 -5.07 19.70
C ILE A 106 5.72 -5.04 18.72
N LYS A 107 6.89 -5.50 19.14
CA LYS A 107 8.05 -5.60 18.26
C LYS A 107 7.78 -6.61 17.13
N PRO A 108 8.03 -6.26 15.85
CA PRO A 108 7.59 -7.06 14.70
C PRO A 108 8.51 -8.22 14.34
N GLU A 109 9.78 -8.20 14.74
CA GLU A 109 10.77 -9.19 14.32
C GLU A 109 10.88 -10.39 15.26
N ALA A 110 11.65 -11.40 14.86
CA ALA A 110 11.90 -12.59 15.66
C ALA A 110 12.65 -12.22 16.96
N HIS A 111 11.91 -12.14 18.06
CA HIS A 111 12.47 -12.00 19.41
C HIS A 111 12.44 -13.35 20.10
N LEU A 112 13.53 -13.68 20.82
CA LEU A 112 13.54 -14.83 21.70
C LEU A 112 12.92 -14.41 23.04
N TRP A 113 11.83 -15.06 23.41
CA TRP A 113 11.22 -14.96 24.73
C TRP A 113 10.97 -16.37 25.25
N ASP A 114 11.56 -16.70 26.41
CA ASP A 114 11.50 -18.03 27.03
C ASP A 114 11.87 -19.17 26.05
N ASN A 115 13.00 -19.02 25.35
CA ASN A 115 13.47 -19.93 24.28
C ASN A 115 12.47 -20.16 23.11
N ARG A 116 11.46 -19.31 22.97
CA ARG A 116 10.50 -19.34 21.87
C ARG A 116 10.69 -18.14 20.96
N MET A 117 10.59 -18.36 19.67
CA MET A 117 10.56 -17.28 18.68
C MET A 117 9.17 -16.63 18.70
N VAL A 118 9.12 -15.33 18.98
CA VAL A 118 7.92 -14.51 18.89
C VAL A 118 8.00 -13.66 17.62
N LEU A 119 6.92 -13.64 16.85
CA LEU A 119 6.74 -12.85 15.64
C LEU A 119 5.41 -12.11 15.73
N ALA A 120 5.36 -10.87 15.25
CA ALA A 120 4.15 -10.07 15.24
C ALA A 120 3.89 -9.45 13.86
N GLY A 121 2.61 -9.33 13.52
CA GLY A 121 2.12 -8.67 12.32
C GLY A 121 0.67 -8.20 12.52
N GLY A 122 0.19 -7.29 11.69
CA GLY A 122 -1.10 -6.63 11.88
C GLY A 122 -0.98 -5.25 12.55
N ASP A 123 -2.09 -4.64 12.96
CA ASP A 123 -2.12 -3.22 13.38
C ASP A 123 -1.49 -2.92 14.76
N ALA A 124 -1.03 -3.95 15.48
CA ALA A 124 -0.41 -3.82 16.79
C ALA A 124 1.11 -3.58 16.75
N ILE A 125 1.73 -3.54 15.56
CA ILE A 125 3.17 -3.30 15.36
C ILE A 125 3.42 -1.85 14.90
N PRO A 126 4.66 -1.30 14.99
CA PRO A 126 4.93 0.08 14.60
C PRO A 126 4.96 0.24 13.07
N GLN A 127 3.78 0.47 12.48
CA GLN A 127 3.61 0.63 11.04
C GLN A 127 2.44 1.56 10.69
N PRO A 128 2.30 2.01 9.42
CA PRO A 128 1.09 2.68 8.98
C PRO A 128 -0.13 1.77 9.18
N ARG A 129 -1.21 2.29 9.76
CA ARG A 129 -2.41 1.52 10.12
C ARG A 129 -3.41 1.46 8.97
N ARG A 130 -2.96 0.93 7.83
CA ARG A 130 -3.84 0.63 6.69
C ARG A 130 -3.97 -0.88 6.59
N VAL A 131 -5.13 -1.34 6.12
CA VAL A 131 -5.40 -2.77 5.92
C VAL A 131 -4.31 -3.46 5.10
N VAL A 132 -3.75 -2.78 4.09
CA VAL A 132 -2.68 -3.32 3.24
C VAL A 132 -1.37 -3.56 4.00
N ASP A 133 -1.04 -2.71 4.97
CA ASP A 133 0.17 -2.80 5.79
C ASP A 133 0.01 -3.93 6.83
N ALA A 134 -1.18 -4.05 7.43
CA ALA A 134 -1.54 -5.18 8.29
C ALA A 134 -1.43 -6.53 7.57
N ILE A 135 -1.97 -6.63 6.34
CA ILE A 135 -1.86 -7.84 5.51
C ILE A 135 -0.39 -8.12 5.16
N SER A 136 0.39 -7.10 4.82
CA SER A 136 1.80 -7.22 4.45
C SER A 136 2.64 -7.77 5.61
N SER A 137 2.51 -7.17 6.79
CA SER A 137 3.20 -7.60 8.02
C SER A 137 2.77 -8.98 8.47
N GLY A 138 1.48 -9.32 8.38
CA GLY A 138 0.97 -10.67 8.65
C GLY A 138 1.60 -11.72 7.72
N LYS A 139 1.70 -11.43 6.42
CA LYS A 139 2.40 -12.30 5.45
C LYS A 139 3.87 -12.47 5.81
N ARG A 140 4.56 -11.39 6.20
CA ARG A 140 5.97 -11.45 6.64
C ARG A 140 6.13 -12.36 7.85
N ALA A 141 5.29 -12.20 8.88
CA ALA A 141 5.31 -13.04 10.07
C ALA A 141 5.07 -14.52 9.72
N ALA A 142 4.10 -14.83 8.86
CA ALA A 142 3.84 -16.20 8.40
C ALA A 142 5.03 -16.83 7.65
N ILE A 143 5.67 -16.08 6.76
CA ILE A 143 6.87 -16.53 6.03
C ILE A 143 8.02 -16.82 7.00
N LEU A 144 8.26 -15.94 7.97
CA LEU A 144 9.33 -16.12 8.96
C LEU A 144 9.07 -17.32 9.87
N MET A 145 7.80 -17.54 10.25
CA MET A 145 7.39 -18.69 11.05
C MET A 145 7.65 -20.02 10.32
N ASP A 146 7.19 -20.15 9.07
CA ASP A 146 7.43 -21.37 8.27
C ASP A 146 8.92 -21.55 7.94
N THR A 147 9.64 -20.46 7.66
CA THR A 147 11.11 -20.45 7.48
C THR A 147 11.83 -21.03 8.71
N HIS A 148 11.44 -20.61 9.91
CA HIS A 148 12.00 -21.10 11.16
C HIS A 148 11.73 -22.60 11.36
N PHE A 149 10.47 -23.04 11.20
CA PHE A 149 10.12 -24.46 11.37
C PHE A 149 10.82 -25.38 10.36
N ARG A 150 11.14 -24.87 9.18
CA ARG A 150 11.89 -25.61 8.15
C ARG A 150 13.40 -25.58 8.34
N GLY A 151 13.92 -24.80 9.29
CA GLY A 151 15.36 -24.64 9.51
C GLY A 151 16.07 -23.80 8.44
N PHE A 152 15.33 -23.00 7.67
CA PHE A 152 15.92 -22.09 6.69
C PHE A 152 16.44 -20.81 7.38
N LYS A 153 17.50 -20.22 6.83
CA LYS A 153 18.01 -18.92 7.30
C LYS A 153 17.08 -17.80 6.82
N LYS A 154 16.66 -16.91 7.72
CA LYS A 154 15.72 -15.83 7.40
C LYS A 154 16.25 -14.90 6.31
N GLU A 155 17.52 -14.53 6.36
CA GLU A 155 18.16 -13.61 5.41
C GLU A 155 18.17 -14.21 4.01
N GLU A 156 18.43 -15.51 3.91
CA GLU A 156 18.47 -16.23 2.64
C GLU A 156 17.09 -16.24 1.98
N VAL A 157 16.04 -16.63 2.72
CA VAL A 157 14.67 -16.64 2.21
C VAL A 157 14.20 -15.24 1.84
N LEU A 158 14.35 -14.27 2.75
CA LEU A 158 13.90 -12.89 2.52
C LEU A 158 14.61 -12.26 1.32
N SER A 159 15.92 -12.48 1.17
CA SER A 159 16.68 -11.95 0.04
C SER A 159 16.20 -12.49 -1.31
N ARG A 160 15.70 -13.73 -1.35
CA ARG A 160 15.21 -14.40 -2.55
C ARG A 160 13.83 -13.92 -2.98
N ILE A 161 12.95 -13.62 -2.02
CA ILE A 161 11.55 -13.26 -2.28
C ILE A 161 11.28 -11.75 -2.25
N LYS A 162 12.27 -10.94 -1.87
CA LYS A 162 12.19 -9.47 -1.88
C LYS A 162 11.98 -8.95 -3.29
N LYS A 163 11.07 -7.98 -3.44
CA LYS A 163 10.75 -7.28 -4.68
C LYS A 163 10.98 -5.78 -4.53
N GLY A 164 11.81 -5.23 -5.40
CA GLY A 164 12.23 -3.83 -5.36
C GLY A 164 12.93 -3.45 -4.04
N ASP A 165 13.05 -2.15 -3.83
CA ASP A 165 13.85 -1.63 -2.71
C ASP A 165 13.00 -1.26 -1.49
N LYS A 166 11.68 -1.17 -1.65
CA LYS A 166 10.71 -0.78 -0.61
C LYS A 166 10.32 -1.91 0.36
N GLY A 167 11.04 -3.03 0.36
CA GLY A 167 10.82 -4.13 1.31
C GLY A 167 9.60 -5.02 1.03
N GLY A 168 8.99 -4.95 -0.16
CA GLY A 168 7.90 -5.83 -0.54
C GLY A 168 8.36 -7.29 -0.65
N LEU A 169 7.52 -8.24 -0.19
CA LEU A 169 7.79 -9.68 -0.24
C LEU A 169 6.78 -10.37 -1.15
N SER A 170 7.26 -11.25 -2.02
CA SER A 170 6.40 -12.04 -2.91
C SER A 170 6.07 -13.40 -2.29
N MET A 171 4.84 -13.55 -1.80
CA MET A 171 4.32 -14.84 -1.32
C MET A 171 4.32 -15.90 -2.43
N ALA A 172 4.09 -15.49 -3.68
CA ALA A 172 4.13 -16.41 -4.81
C ALA A 172 5.54 -16.96 -5.07
N SER A 173 6.56 -16.10 -4.99
CA SER A 173 7.97 -16.52 -5.13
C SER A 173 8.38 -17.41 -3.96
N TYR A 174 7.89 -17.12 -2.74
CA TYR A 174 8.08 -17.97 -1.58
C TYR A 174 7.51 -19.37 -1.78
N LEU A 175 6.21 -19.47 -2.09
CA LEU A 175 5.53 -20.76 -2.30
C LEU A 175 6.10 -21.55 -3.48
N ARG A 176 6.53 -20.87 -4.56
CA ARG A 176 7.20 -21.53 -5.69
C ARG A 176 8.56 -22.09 -5.25
N GLY A 177 9.36 -21.28 -4.57
CA GLY A 177 10.67 -21.68 -4.07
C GLY A 177 10.61 -22.90 -3.15
N LEU A 178 9.58 -22.98 -2.29
CA LEU A 178 9.34 -24.16 -1.45
C LEU A 178 9.04 -25.43 -2.26
N LYS A 179 8.35 -25.31 -3.40
CA LYS A 179 7.94 -26.46 -4.22
C LYS A 179 9.02 -26.92 -5.18
N SER A 180 9.72 -26.00 -5.83
CA SER A 180 10.64 -26.31 -6.94
C SER A 180 12.10 -26.11 -6.61
N GLY A 181 12.45 -25.51 -5.47
CA GLY A 181 13.81 -25.07 -5.18
C GLY A 181 14.29 -23.92 -6.07
N GLN A 182 13.46 -23.44 -7.01
CA GLN A 182 13.77 -22.31 -7.88
C GLN A 182 13.19 -21.03 -7.29
N TRP A 183 14.08 -20.20 -6.77
CA TRP A 183 13.77 -18.95 -6.09
C TRP A 183 14.00 -17.72 -6.97
N GLU A 184 14.41 -17.91 -8.21
CA GLU A 184 14.84 -16.82 -9.09
C GLU A 184 13.64 -16.17 -9.78
N GLU A 185 13.32 -14.97 -9.34
CA GLU A 185 12.62 -14.00 -10.16
C GLU A 185 13.42 -12.70 -10.14
N SER A 186 13.30 -11.88 -11.19
CA SER A 186 13.90 -10.56 -11.19
C SER A 186 13.42 -9.77 -9.97
N LYS A 187 14.38 -9.19 -9.25
CA LYS A 187 14.13 -8.31 -8.09
C LYS A 187 13.85 -6.88 -8.53
N LYS A 188 14.25 -6.52 -9.76
CA LYS A 188 14.08 -5.19 -10.32
C LYS A 188 12.58 -4.93 -10.57
N VAL A 189 12.11 -3.78 -10.09
CA VAL A 189 10.80 -3.27 -10.46
C VAL A 189 10.94 -2.65 -11.85
N VAL A 190 10.22 -3.21 -12.83
CA VAL A 190 10.21 -2.69 -14.20
C VAL A 190 9.18 -1.57 -14.28
N SER A 191 9.64 -0.36 -14.54
CA SER A 191 8.78 0.81 -14.73
C SER A 191 8.28 0.89 -16.17
N TYR A 192 7.44 1.88 -16.49
CA TYR A 192 6.94 2.04 -17.87
C TYR A 192 8.08 2.42 -18.83
N GLU A 193 9.06 3.19 -18.35
CA GLU A 193 10.22 3.66 -19.11
C GLU A 193 11.17 2.51 -19.48
N ASP A 194 11.17 1.42 -18.71
CA ASP A 194 11.93 0.21 -19.03
C ASP A 194 11.28 -0.63 -20.16
N LEU A 195 9.98 -0.45 -20.41
CA LEU A 195 9.22 -1.25 -21.38
C LEU A 195 9.50 -0.82 -22.81
N ASN A 196 9.30 -1.74 -23.75
CA ASN A 196 9.21 -1.39 -25.16
C ASN A 196 7.72 -1.34 -25.57
N PRO A 197 7.10 -0.14 -25.63
CA PRO A 197 5.69 0.03 -25.90
C PRO A 197 5.31 -0.25 -27.36
N PHE A 198 6.28 -0.38 -28.28
CA PHE A 198 6.05 -0.57 -29.71
C PHE A 198 5.10 -1.73 -30.02
N PHE A 199 5.14 -2.79 -29.21
CA PHE A 199 4.34 -4.00 -29.39
C PHE A 199 2.93 -3.91 -28.78
N PHE A 200 2.53 -2.76 -28.22
CA PHE A 200 1.27 -2.60 -27.54
C PHE A 200 0.43 -1.50 -28.19
N LYS A 201 -0.84 -1.80 -28.44
CA LYS A 201 -1.81 -0.80 -28.90
C LYS A 201 -2.24 0.07 -27.72
N PRO A 202 -2.20 1.42 -27.84
CA PRO A 202 -2.79 2.30 -26.84
C PRO A 202 -4.26 1.95 -26.59
N LYS A 203 -4.66 1.95 -25.32
CA LYS A 203 -6.05 1.72 -24.90
C LYS A 203 -6.41 2.73 -23.80
N GLU A 204 -7.67 3.17 -23.76
CA GLU A 204 -8.17 4.10 -22.74
C GLU A 204 -8.42 3.41 -21.39
N ARG A 205 -7.96 4.03 -20.29
CA ARG A 205 -8.15 3.51 -18.93
C ARG A 205 -9.62 3.58 -18.57
N LEU A 206 -10.23 2.43 -18.29
CA LEU A 206 -11.58 2.36 -17.74
C LEU A 206 -11.61 3.01 -16.35
N LYS A 207 -12.65 3.79 -16.10
CA LYS A 207 -12.92 4.42 -14.81
C LYS A 207 -13.97 3.62 -14.08
N ASN A 208 -13.83 3.51 -12.77
CA ASN A 208 -14.85 2.90 -11.93
C ASN A 208 -16.09 3.79 -11.92
N GLU A 209 -17.27 3.16 -11.90
CA GLU A 209 -18.52 3.86 -11.68
C GLU A 209 -18.58 4.33 -10.22
N ILE A 210 -18.86 5.62 -10.02
CA ILE A 210 -19.05 6.21 -8.69
C ILE A 210 -20.53 6.61 -8.61
N LEU A 211 -21.20 6.21 -7.54
CA LEU A 211 -22.58 6.63 -7.30
C LEU A 211 -22.69 8.15 -7.23
N PRO A 212 -23.77 8.77 -7.74
CA PRO A 212 -23.97 10.20 -7.60
C PRO A 212 -24.30 10.56 -6.14
N PRO A 213 -23.95 11.77 -5.66
CA PRO A 213 -24.12 12.17 -4.25
C PRO A 213 -25.54 11.95 -3.72
N GLU A 214 -26.58 12.21 -4.53
CA GLU A 214 -27.97 12.04 -4.11
C GLU A 214 -28.33 10.58 -3.76
N GLU A 215 -27.66 9.61 -4.39
CA GLU A 215 -27.85 8.18 -4.14
C GLU A 215 -26.97 7.66 -2.99
N ARG A 216 -25.79 8.27 -2.75
CA ARG A 216 -24.89 7.94 -1.63
C ARG A 216 -25.57 8.17 -0.29
N LEU A 217 -26.36 9.25 -0.18
CA LEU A 217 -27.07 9.64 1.03
C LEU A 217 -28.25 8.71 1.42
N LYS A 218 -28.68 7.82 0.52
CA LYS A 218 -29.88 6.98 0.72
C LYS A 218 -29.60 5.67 1.48
N GLY A 219 -28.33 5.33 1.76
CA GLY A 219 -27.98 4.13 2.53
C GLY A 219 -26.51 3.76 2.45
N PHE A 220 -26.19 2.52 2.83
CA PHE A 220 -24.82 2.01 2.93
C PHE A 220 -24.37 1.19 1.70
N ARG A 221 -24.86 1.56 0.51
CA ARG A 221 -24.45 0.87 -0.74
C ARG A 221 -23.01 1.26 -1.10
N GLU A 222 -22.29 0.35 -1.73
CA GLU A 222 -20.94 0.59 -2.24
C GLU A 222 -20.92 1.82 -3.17
N VAL A 223 -20.13 2.84 -2.79
CA VAL A 223 -20.04 4.12 -3.52
C VAL A 223 -19.17 3.97 -4.76
N ARG A 224 -17.98 3.37 -4.59
CA ARG A 224 -17.04 3.10 -5.68
C ARG A 224 -17.26 1.68 -6.18
N ARG A 225 -18.10 1.54 -7.19
CA ARG A 225 -18.39 0.23 -7.75
C ARG A 225 -17.15 -0.32 -8.44
N GLY A 226 -16.85 -1.59 -8.18
CA GLY A 226 -15.86 -2.33 -8.94
C GLY A 226 -16.29 -2.49 -10.40
N PHE A 227 -15.36 -2.91 -11.24
CA PHE A 227 -15.68 -3.24 -12.63
C PHE A 227 -16.67 -4.40 -12.71
N LYS A 228 -17.59 -4.31 -13.69
CA LYS A 228 -18.35 -5.47 -14.14
C LYS A 228 -17.40 -6.50 -14.73
N SER A 229 -17.86 -7.76 -14.83
CA SER A 229 -17.01 -8.87 -15.30
C SER A 229 -16.32 -8.58 -16.65
N GLU A 230 -17.04 -7.95 -17.59
CA GLU A 230 -16.47 -7.62 -18.91
C GLU A 230 -15.45 -6.48 -18.85
N GLU A 231 -15.76 -5.41 -18.11
CA GLU A 231 -14.83 -4.30 -17.87
C GLU A 231 -13.56 -4.76 -17.15
N ALA A 232 -13.70 -5.70 -16.20
CA ALA A 232 -12.57 -6.30 -15.50
C ALA A 232 -11.66 -7.08 -16.46
N ARG A 233 -12.24 -7.85 -17.39
CA ARG A 233 -11.48 -8.56 -18.44
C ARG A 233 -10.77 -7.59 -19.38
N ILE A 234 -11.47 -6.55 -19.83
CA ILE A 234 -10.88 -5.51 -20.68
C ILE A 234 -9.71 -4.83 -19.94
N SER A 235 -9.90 -4.46 -18.67
CA SER A 235 -8.87 -3.86 -17.83
C SER A 235 -7.67 -4.78 -17.65
N ALA A 236 -7.90 -6.06 -17.33
CA ALA A 236 -6.86 -7.07 -17.20
C ALA A 236 -6.09 -7.32 -18.52
N SER A 237 -6.77 -7.26 -19.66
CA SER A 237 -6.15 -7.41 -20.99
C SER A 237 -5.15 -6.30 -21.35
N ARG A 238 -5.11 -5.21 -20.56
CA ARG A 238 -4.12 -4.12 -20.72
C ARG A 238 -2.81 -4.40 -19.98
N CYS A 239 -2.73 -5.47 -19.18
CA CYS A 239 -1.53 -5.78 -18.43
C CYS A 239 -0.34 -6.01 -19.36
N PHE A 240 0.70 -5.20 -19.22
CA PHE A 240 1.93 -5.35 -19.99
C PHE A 240 2.69 -6.64 -19.64
N SER A 241 2.42 -7.24 -18.46
CA SER A 241 3.27 -8.27 -17.86
C SER A 241 4.72 -7.79 -17.69
N CYS A 242 4.89 -6.55 -17.22
CA CYS A 242 6.20 -5.95 -16.99
C CYS A 242 7.06 -6.86 -16.08
N GLY A 243 8.33 -7.06 -16.46
CA GLY A 243 9.26 -7.92 -15.72
C GLY A 243 8.99 -9.43 -15.79
N HIS A 244 7.96 -9.88 -16.53
CA HIS A 244 7.61 -11.29 -16.64
C HIS A 244 7.52 -11.73 -18.11
N CYS A 245 8.30 -12.74 -18.52
CA CYS A 245 8.14 -13.27 -19.88
C CYS A 245 6.84 -14.06 -19.98
N ASN A 246 6.10 -13.78 -21.04
CA ASN A 246 4.88 -14.48 -21.42
C ASN A 246 5.07 -15.31 -22.71
N PHE A 247 6.31 -15.59 -23.10
CA PHE A 247 6.64 -16.36 -24.31
C PHE A 247 6.13 -15.71 -25.61
N CYS A 248 6.33 -14.38 -25.76
CA CYS A 248 6.06 -13.70 -27.02
C CYS A 248 7.09 -13.99 -28.13
N PHE A 249 8.20 -14.67 -27.80
CA PHE A 249 9.28 -15.06 -28.73
C PHE A 249 9.97 -13.93 -29.50
N ASN A 250 9.70 -12.65 -29.22
CA ASN A 250 10.42 -11.55 -29.88
C ASN A 250 11.95 -11.70 -29.76
N CYS A 251 12.46 -12.00 -28.57
CA CYS A 251 13.90 -12.19 -28.39
C CYS A 251 14.47 -13.40 -29.15
N TYR A 252 13.65 -14.40 -29.50
CA TYR A 252 14.02 -15.49 -30.40
C TYR A 252 14.17 -14.97 -31.82
N TYR A 253 13.09 -14.40 -32.36
CA TYR A 253 13.00 -14.01 -33.77
C TYR A 253 13.93 -12.85 -34.14
N PHE A 254 14.17 -11.92 -33.21
CA PHE A 254 15.04 -10.77 -33.43
C PHE A 254 16.51 -11.06 -33.07
N CYS A 255 16.86 -12.27 -32.63
CA CYS A 255 18.26 -12.61 -32.37
C CYS A 255 18.98 -12.91 -33.70
N PRO A 256 19.96 -12.09 -34.14
CA PRO A 256 20.65 -12.33 -35.39
C PRO A 256 21.54 -13.59 -35.35
N GLU A 257 22.00 -13.98 -34.16
CA GLU A 257 22.88 -15.13 -33.96
C GLU A 257 22.11 -16.44 -33.67
N GLY A 258 20.78 -16.38 -33.47
CA GLY A 258 19.99 -17.57 -33.14
C GLY A 258 20.31 -18.22 -31.79
N VAL A 259 20.91 -17.48 -30.84
CA VAL A 259 21.42 -18.04 -29.57
C VAL A 259 20.41 -18.05 -28.42
N VAL A 260 19.17 -17.66 -28.66
CA VAL A 260 18.10 -17.66 -27.64
C VAL A 260 17.29 -18.93 -27.79
N PHE A 261 17.18 -19.72 -26.71
CA PHE A 261 16.44 -20.98 -26.72
C PHE A 261 15.34 -20.98 -25.65
N PHE A 262 14.29 -21.75 -25.94
CA PHE A 262 13.14 -21.98 -25.06
C PHE A 262 12.96 -23.48 -24.93
N ASP A 263 13.12 -24.00 -23.71
CA ASP A 263 12.95 -25.42 -23.45
C ASP A 263 11.47 -25.76 -23.18
N PRO A 264 11.05 -27.04 -23.35
CA PRO A 264 9.65 -27.46 -23.21
C PRO A 264 9.03 -27.15 -21.84
N ASP A 265 9.85 -27.13 -20.80
CA ASP A 265 9.56 -26.78 -19.41
C ASP A 265 9.51 -25.26 -19.16
N ARG A 266 9.45 -24.45 -20.23
CA ARG A 266 9.34 -22.98 -20.18
C ARG A 266 10.57 -22.29 -19.59
N THR A 267 11.70 -22.99 -19.49
CA THR A 267 13.00 -22.40 -19.16
C THR A 267 13.57 -21.68 -20.39
N ARG A 268 14.32 -20.61 -20.13
CA ARG A 268 14.82 -19.68 -21.14
C ARG A 268 16.33 -19.64 -21.00
N ARG A 269 17.06 -19.90 -22.07
CA ARG A 269 18.52 -19.82 -22.07
C ARG A 269 19.02 -18.99 -23.23
N VAL A 270 20.13 -18.31 -22.98
CA VAL A 270 20.91 -17.65 -24.02
C VAL A 270 22.25 -18.36 -24.04
N ASP A 271 22.66 -18.86 -25.19
CA ASP A 271 24.02 -19.39 -25.35
C ASP A 271 25.01 -18.21 -25.37
N LEU A 272 25.61 -17.97 -24.21
CA LEU A 272 26.54 -16.88 -24.00
C LEU A 272 27.88 -17.09 -24.71
N ASN A 273 28.23 -18.33 -25.11
CA ASN A 273 29.47 -18.60 -25.85
C ASN A 273 29.38 -18.09 -27.29
N HIS A 274 28.19 -18.15 -27.89
CA HIS A 274 27.94 -17.70 -29.26
C HIS A 274 27.33 -16.29 -29.33
N CYS A 275 26.79 -15.77 -28.22
CA CYS A 275 26.25 -14.43 -28.13
C CYS A 275 27.32 -13.36 -28.43
N LYS A 276 27.07 -12.49 -29.42
CA LYS A 276 27.96 -11.37 -29.77
C LYS A 276 27.68 -10.07 -29.00
N GLY A 277 26.73 -10.09 -28.07
CA GLY A 277 26.46 -8.93 -27.20
C GLY A 277 25.77 -7.73 -27.88
N CYS A 278 25.16 -7.88 -29.06
CA CYS A 278 24.55 -6.77 -29.80
C CYS A 278 23.33 -6.13 -29.10
N GLY A 279 22.69 -6.84 -28.17
CA GLY A 279 21.57 -6.34 -27.37
C GLY A 279 20.22 -6.26 -28.08
N THR A 280 20.09 -6.75 -29.31
CA THR A 280 18.83 -6.71 -30.07
C THR A 280 17.70 -7.42 -29.33
N CYS A 281 17.96 -8.60 -28.75
CA CYS A 281 16.98 -9.36 -27.97
C CYS A 281 16.49 -8.61 -26.71
N SER A 282 17.37 -7.83 -26.07
CA SER A 282 17.02 -6.97 -24.93
C SER A 282 16.11 -5.83 -25.37
N LYS A 283 16.49 -5.09 -26.42
CA LYS A 283 15.67 -3.99 -26.99
C LYS A 283 14.32 -4.46 -27.53
N ALA A 284 14.27 -5.65 -28.14
CA ALA A 284 13.04 -6.23 -28.68
C ALA A 284 12.11 -6.80 -27.59
N CYS A 285 12.58 -6.96 -26.36
CA CYS A 285 11.77 -7.48 -25.26
C CYS A 285 10.73 -6.42 -24.83
N PRO A 286 9.42 -6.64 -25.04
CA PRO A 286 8.40 -5.65 -24.67
C PRO A 286 8.29 -5.41 -23.16
N ARG A 287 8.85 -6.33 -22.36
CA ARG A 287 8.59 -6.50 -20.92
C ARG A 287 9.82 -6.31 -20.06
N HIS A 288 10.96 -5.97 -20.66
CA HIS A 288 12.23 -5.78 -19.96
C HIS A 288 12.67 -7.02 -19.15
N VAL A 289 12.57 -8.21 -19.75
CA VAL A 289 12.97 -9.48 -19.11
C VAL A 289 14.42 -9.85 -19.42
N ILE A 290 14.98 -9.28 -20.49
CA ILE A 290 16.36 -9.52 -20.93
C ILE A 290 17.15 -8.24 -20.70
N GLU A 291 18.20 -8.35 -19.90
CA GLU A 291 19.11 -7.26 -19.57
C GLU A 291 20.49 -7.57 -20.14
N MET A 292 21.14 -6.54 -20.69
CA MET A 292 22.54 -6.60 -21.08
C MET A 292 23.40 -6.34 -19.85
N ARG A 293 24.39 -7.19 -19.59
CA ARG A 293 25.39 -6.97 -18.54
C ARG A 293 26.71 -6.60 -19.21
N ALA A 294 27.34 -5.54 -18.72
CA ALA A 294 28.73 -5.30 -19.05
C ALA A 294 29.56 -6.41 -18.40
N VAL A 295 30.43 -7.05 -19.18
CA VAL A 295 31.46 -7.93 -18.65
C VAL A 295 32.65 -7.00 -18.38
N LEU A 296 32.83 -6.65 -17.11
CA LEU A 296 34.04 -5.96 -16.64
C LEU A 296 35.17 -6.98 -16.47
#